data_AF-A0A4Q3JP79-F1
#
_entry.id   AF-A0A4Q3JP79-F1
#
_cell.length_a   1.000
_cell.length_b   1.000
_cell.length_c   1.000
_cell.angle_alpha   90.00
_cell.angle_beta   90.00
_cell.angle_gamma   90.00
#
_symmetry.space_group_name_H-M   'P 1'
#
loop_
_entity.id
_entity.type
_entity.pdbx_description
1 polymer ?
#
loop_
_entity_poly.entity_id
_entity_poly.type
_entity_poly.pdbx_seq_one_letter_code
_entity_poly.pdbx_strand_id
1 'polypeptide(L)' 'SMDSVLVDVTDIAGAREGSEVLVFGRHHGAELRPEELAEAAGTIAYELLARIGPRIQRIYIGS' A
#
# COMPACT_ATOMS: atom_id res chain seq x y z
N SER A 1 10.62 7.05 9.63
CA SER A 1 11.81 6.45 8.99
C SER A 1 11.71 6.66 7.49
N MET A 2 12.80 6.64 6.73
CA MET A 2 12.75 6.83 5.27
C MET A 2 12.26 5.58 4.52
N ASP A 3 12.50 4.39 5.09
CA ASP A 3 12.28 3.10 4.43
C ASP A 3 11.30 2.18 5.19
N SER A 4 10.72 2.66 6.30
CA SER A 4 9.79 1.87 7.09
C SER A 4 8.61 2.69 7.62
N VAL A 5 7.48 2.01 7.75
CA VAL A 5 6.24 2.48 8.39
C VAL A 5 5.91 1.53 9.54
N LEU A 6 5.34 2.08 10.62
CA LEU A 6 4.81 1.32 11.74
C LEU A 6 3.29 1.30 11.63
N VAL A 7 2.69 0.13 11.82
CA VAL A 7 1.23 -0.05 11.82
C VAL A 7 0.87 -0.79 13.09
N ASP A 8 -0.19 -0.33 13.76
CA ASP A 8 -0.74 -1.02 14.93
C ASP A 8 -1.56 -2.23 14.46
N VAL A 9 -1.18 -3.41 14.95
CA VAL A 9 -1.82 -4.69 14.62
C VAL A 9 -2.34 -5.41 15.87
N THR A 10 -2.43 -4.71 17.01
CA THR A 10 -2.78 -5.29 18.32
C THR A 10 -4.07 -6.10 18.27
N ASP A 11 -5.07 -5.65 17.50
CA ASP A 11 -6.37 -6.30 17.39
C ASP A 11 -6.50 -7.29 16.21
N ILE A 12 -5.41 -7.56 15.49
CA ILE A 12 -5.40 -8.44 14.32
C ILE A 12 -4.80 -9.79 14.72
N ALA A 13 -5.65 -10.71 15.21
CA ALA A 13 -5.24 -12.02 15.73
C ALA A 13 -4.43 -12.89 14.73
N GLY A 14 -4.55 -12.65 13.42
CA GLY A 14 -3.83 -13.37 12.36
C GLY A 14 -2.53 -12.71 11.89
N ALA A 15 -2.16 -11.56 12.44
CA ALA A 15 -0.96 -10.83 12.04
C ALA A 15 0.29 -11.57 12.49
N ARG A 16 1.21 -11.80 11.55
CA ARG A 16 2.50 -12.46 11.79
C ARG A 16 3.56 -11.97 10.82
N GLU A 17 4.80 -12.35 11.06
CA GLU A 17 5.88 -12.11 10.09
C GLU A 17 5.53 -12.73 8.73
N GLY A 18 5.78 -11.98 7.66
CA GLY A 18 5.44 -12.37 6.30
C GLY A 18 3.97 -12.21 5.92
N SER A 19 3.11 -11.69 6.80
CA SER A 19 1.74 -11.32 6.43
C SER A 19 1.76 -10.27 5.30
N GLU A 20 0.99 -10.53 4.25
CA GLU A 20 0.79 -9.57 3.16
C GLU A 20 -0.01 -8.37 3.65
N VAL A 21 0.36 -7.18 3.14
CA VAL A 21 -0.30 -5.91 3.46
C VAL A 21 -0.69 -5.21 2.17
N LEU A 22 -1.93 -4.70 2.11
CA LEU A 22 -2.39 -3.87 1.00
C LEU A 22 -2.11 -2.41 1.33
N VAL A 23 -1.21 -1.77 0.58
CA VAL A 23 -0.94 -0.33 0.72
C VAL A 23 -1.98 0.50 -0.06
N PHE A 24 -2.32 0.10 -1.28
CA PHE A 24 -3.48 0.57 -2.07
C PHE A 24 -3.74 -0.44 -3.20
N GLY A 25 -4.94 -0.41 -3.77
CA GLY A 25 -5.41 -1.34 -4.81
C GLY A 25 -6.45 -2.32 -4.28
N ARG A 26 -6.42 -3.55 -4.77
CA ARG A 26 -7.39 -4.60 -4.40
C ARG A 26 -6.68 -5.90 -4.06
N HIS A 27 -7.07 -6.52 -2.95
CA HIS A 27 -6.49 -7.79 -2.49
C HIS A 27 -7.49 -8.53 -1.59
N HIS A 28 -7.71 -9.83 -1.84
CA HIS A 28 -8.65 -10.69 -1.09
C HIS A 28 -10.03 -10.07 -0.75
N GLY A 29 -10.60 -9.30 -1.68
CA GLY A 29 -11.91 -8.65 -1.49
C GLY A 29 -11.87 -7.32 -0.71
N ALA A 30 -10.72 -6.97 -0.13
CA ALA A 30 -10.46 -5.60 0.34
C ALA A 30 -10.07 -4.71 -0.84
N GLU A 31 -10.47 -3.45 -0.77
CA GLU A 31 -10.14 -2.41 -1.73
C GLU A 31 -9.80 -1.13 -0.97
N LEU A 32 -8.69 -0.50 -1.36
CA LEU A 32 -8.28 0.82 -0.89
C LEU A 32 -7.84 1.60 -2.12
N ARG A 33 -8.67 2.53 -2.59
CA ARG A 33 -8.36 3.20 -3.84
C ARG A 33 -7.19 4.17 -3.68
N PRO A 34 -6.34 4.35 -4.72
CA PRO A 34 -5.26 5.34 -4.68
C PRO A 34 -5.75 6.76 -4.39
N GLU A 35 -6.98 7.10 -4.81
CA GLU A 35 -7.57 8.42 -4.53
C GLU A 35 -7.81 8.64 -3.03
N GLU A 36 -8.32 7.62 -2.32
CA GLU A 36 -8.60 7.70 -0.88
C GLU A 36 -7.29 7.88 -0.09
N LEU A 37 -6.25 7.15 -0.48
CA LEU A 37 -4.93 7.27 0.15
C LEU A 37 -4.27 8.63 -0.16
N ALA A 38 -4.43 9.14 -1.39
CA ALA A 38 -3.90 10.43 -1.77
C ALA A 38 -4.59 11.59 -1.03
N GLU A 39 -5.92 11.52 -0.87
CA GLU A 39 -6.69 12.49 -0.09
C GLU A 39 -6.22 12.53 1.36
N ALA A 40 -6.05 11.36 2.00
CA ALA A 40 -5.50 11.26 3.36
C ALA A 40 -4.08 11.83 3.48
N ALA A 41 -3.29 11.76 2.40
CA ALA A 41 -1.96 12.34 2.31
C ALA A 41 -1.93 13.82 1.87
N GLY A 42 -3.10 14.45 1.64
CA GLY A 42 -3.20 15.83 1.19
C GLY A 42 -2.70 16.08 -0.24
N THR A 43 -2.81 15.09 -1.12
CA THR A 43 -2.37 15.14 -2.52
C THR A 43 -3.39 14.48 -3.45
N ILE A 44 -3.02 14.27 -4.71
CA ILE A 44 -3.81 13.61 -5.76
C ILE A 44 -3.23 12.24 -6.11
N ALA A 45 -4.06 11.34 -6.62
CA ALA A 45 -3.66 9.98 -6.98
C ALA A 45 -2.47 9.94 -7.97
N TYR A 46 -2.41 10.88 -8.92
CA TYR A 46 -1.30 10.94 -9.88
C TYR A 46 0.05 11.17 -9.20
N GLU A 47 0.14 12.04 -8.19
CA GLU A 47 1.38 12.25 -7.45
C GLU A 47 1.78 11.00 -6.66
N LEU A 48 0.81 10.34 -6.04
CA LEU A 48 1.05 9.09 -5.31
C LEU A 48 1.66 8.02 -6.22
N LEU A 49 1.05 7.79 -7.39
CA LEU A 49 1.51 6.80 -8.36
C LEU A 49 2.87 7.18 -8.98
N ALA A 50 3.05 8.45 -9.35
CA ALA A 50 4.29 8.94 -9.97
C ALA A 50 5.48 8.92 -9.00
N ARG A 51 5.24 9.03 -7.68
CA ARG A 51 6.27 8.96 -6.64
C ARG A 51 6.80 7.55 -6.37
N ILE A 52 6.19 6.50 -6.93
CA ILE A 52 6.69 5.14 -6.80
C ILE A 52 7.99 5.01 -7.60
N GLY A 53 9.11 5.18 -6.90
CA GLY A 53 10.44 5.17 -7.48
C GLY A 53 10.93 3.79 -7.93
N PRO A 54 12.18 3.72 -8.42
CA PRO A 54 12.80 2.48 -8.92
C PRO A 54 13.15 1.46 -7.82
N ARG A 55 13.14 1.86 -6.53
CA ARG A 55 13.41 0.96 -5.40
C ARG A 55 12.30 -0.07 -5.17
N ILE A 56 11.11 0.17 -5.71
CA ILE A 56 9.98 -0.75 -5.64
C ILE A 56 10.00 -1.65 -6.87
N GLN A 57 10.16 -2.96 -6.65
CA GLN A 57 10.09 -3.96 -7.71
C GLN A 57 8.69 -4.00 -8.31
N ARG A 58 8.61 -3.94 -9.64
CA ARG A 58 7.35 -4.05 -10.40
C ARG A 58 7.23 -5.47 -10.93
N ILE A 59 6.13 -6.14 -10.59
CA ILE A 59 5.78 -7.46 -11.11
C ILE A 59 4.60 -7.25 -12.08
N TYR A 60 4.81 -7.57 -13.35
CA TYR A 60 3.76 -7.46 -14.36
C TYR A 60 2.98 -8.77 -14.40
N ILE A 61 1.70 -8.70 -14.05
CA ILE A 61 0.80 -9.86 -13.98
C ILE A 61 -0.16 -9.75 -15.15
N GLY A 62 0.03 -10.57 -16.16
CA GLY A 62 -0.72 -10.55 -17.41
C GLY A 62 0.11 -11.15 -18.55
N SER A 63 -0.58 -11.74 -19.52
CA SER A 63 -0.07 -12.04 -20.87
C SER A 63 -0.37 -10.88 -21.80
#